data_AF-A0A832L428-F1
#
_entry.id   AF-A0A832L428-F1
#
_cell.length_a   1.000
_cell.length_b   1.000
_cell.length_c   1.000
_cell.angle_alpha   90.00
_cell.angle_beta   90.00
_cell.angle_gamma   90.00
#
_symmetry.space_group_name_H-M   'P 1'
#
loop_
_entity.id
_entity.type
_entity.pdbx_description
1 polymer ?
#
loop_
_entity_poly.entity_id
_entity_poly.type
_entity_poly.pdbx_seq_one_letter_code
_entity_poly.pdbx_strand_id
1 'polypeptide(L)'
;MEWQTKVKAEPLPDRFTYATRFLFAGSCFATEVAQRMRELHFLVAPDAFGPLFNPASIVSSLERLESRVPFVSADVMHFPYGAYGSLSHHTSFSRGDEDVFLEYANEQLKAASDFFEKTNVIIVTLGTAWAYTYQGKVVANCHKMPARLFKRVFMEPEQIAVLMTPLLERHRNKTWIMTVSPIRHWGDEAHGNQLSKSSLLLAIERLQRSFDNMVYFPSYEIVLDELRDYRYYADDQFHLAPQTIDYILKRFFEIAFNHETIGLIRQMQKLNASYKHRPLFPLSDEYTIFRKKLDKLRAELLQTIGTQRKLC
;
A
#
# COMPACT_ATOMS: atom_id res chain seq x y z
N MET A 1 -9.66 0.63 34.36
CA MET A 1 -8.29 0.94 33.92
C MET A 1 -8.19 0.54 32.47
N GLU A 2 -7.96 1.49 31.56
CA GLU A 2 -7.70 1.16 30.16
C GLU A 2 -6.25 0.69 30.04
N TRP A 3 -6.06 -0.58 29.69
CA TRP A 3 -4.74 -1.21 29.57
C TRP A 3 -4.04 -0.92 28.24
N GLN A 4 -4.63 -0.08 27.38
CA GLN A 4 -4.11 0.29 26.07
C GLN A 4 -4.01 1.81 25.97
N THR A 5 -2.81 2.34 25.75
CA THR A 5 -2.62 3.75 25.40
C THR A 5 -2.76 3.90 23.90
N LYS A 6 -3.78 4.64 23.44
CA LYS A 6 -4.00 4.85 22.02
C LYS A 6 -2.93 5.78 21.44
N VAL A 7 -2.28 5.35 20.37
CA VAL A 7 -1.35 6.21 19.61
C VAL A 7 -2.17 7.33 18.97
N LYS A 8 -1.75 8.57 19.20
CA LYS A 8 -2.43 9.75 18.65
C LYS A 8 -2.24 9.78 17.13
N ALA A 9 -3.34 9.88 16.41
CA ALA A 9 -3.33 10.11 14.97
C ALA A 9 -4.27 11.29 14.71
N GLU A 10 -3.73 12.37 14.14
CA GLU A 10 -4.51 13.57 13.91
C GLU A 10 -5.52 13.36 12.79
N PRO A 11 -6.76 13.84 12.93
CA PRO A 11 -7.73 13.78 11.86
C PRO A 11 -7.27 14.59 10.64
N LEU A 12 -7.41 14.05 9.43
CA LEU A 12 -7.09 14.77 8.18
C LEU A 12 -7.94 16.04 7.99
N PRO A 13 -7.40 17.17 7.49
CA PRO A 13 -8.17 18.40 7.32
C PRO A 13 -9.40 18.20 6.42
N ASP A 14 -9.22 17.52 5.29
CA ASP A 14 -10.29 17.15 4.37
C ASP A 14 -10.61 15.65 4.51
N ARG A 15 -11.81 15.34 4.98
CA ARG A 15 -12.27 13.96 5.09
C ARG A 15 -12.60 13.40 3.72
N PHE A 16 -12.00 12.26 3.39
CA PHE A 16 -12.23 11.56 2.14
C PHE A 16 -13.61 10.90 2.10
N THR A 17 -14.02 10.54 0.89
CA THR A 17 -15.29 9.85 0.59
C THR A 17 -15.05 8.72 -0.40
N TYR A 18 -16.13 8.05 -0.83
CA TYR A 18 -16.05 7.06 -1.91
C TYR A 18 -15.69 7.63 -3.29
N ALA A 19 -15.73 8.96 -3.48
CA ALA A 19 -15.29 9.63 -4.70
C ALA A 19 -13.76 9.81 -4.76
N THR A 20 -13.09 9.76 -3.61
CA THR A 20 -11.65 9.94 -3.52
C THR A 20 -10.91 8.79 -4.20
N ARG A 21 -9.96 9.13 -5.09
CA ARG A 21 -9.08 8.20 -5.78
C ARG A 21 -7.77 8.05 -5.03
N PHE A 22 -7.46 6.82 -4.64
CA PHE A 22 -6.28 6.46 -3.86
C PHE A 22 -5.26 5.72 -4.71
N LEU A 23 -3.99 6.06 -4.56
CA LEU A 23 -2.87 5.24 -5.01
C LEU A 23 -2.03 4.81 -3.81
N PHE A 24 -1.65 3.54 -3.78
CA PHE A 24 -0.76 2.99 -2.76
C PHE A 24 0.57 2.61 -3.38
N ALA A 25 1.67 3.06 -2.78
CA ALA A 25 3.01 2.64 -3.13
C ALA A 25 3.77 2.27 -1.86
N GLY A 26 4.39 1.09 -1.82
CA GLY A 26 5.13 0.69 -0.63
C GLY A 26 5.21 -0.79 -0.39
N SER A 27 5.58 -1.13 0.85
CA SER A 27 5.77 -2.52 1.31
C SER A 27 4.52 -3.41 1.14
N CYS A 28 4.64 -4.71 1.40
CA CYS A 28 3.50 -5.64 1.37
C CYS A 28 2.29 -5.17 2.21
N PHE A 29 2.53 -4.44 3.30
CA PHE A 29 1.47 -3.82 4.09
C PHE A 29 0.62 -2.83 3.27
N ALA A 30 1.22 -2.05 2.36
CA ALA A 30 0.49 -1.17 1.46
C ALA A 30 -0.41 -1.96 0.50
N THR A 31 0.09 -3.07 -0.05
CA THR A 31 -0.68 -3.96 -0.93
C THR A 31 -1.89 -4.55 -0.19
N GLU A 32 -1.69 -5.01 1.04
CA GLU A 32 -2.75 -5.56 1.90
C GLU A 32 -3.82 -4.53 2.26
N VAL A 33 -3.43 -3.29 2.54
CA VAL A 33 -4.35 -2.18 2.82
C VAL A 33 -5.12 -1.79 1.55
N ALA A 34 -4.42 -1.65 0.42
CA ALA A 34 -5.03 -1.35 -0.87
C ALA A 34 -6.09 -2.39 -1.25
N GLN A 35 -5.79 -3.67 -1.03
CA GLN A 35 -6.71 -4.76 -1.30
C GLN A 35 -7.98 -4.68 -0.42
N ARG A 36 -7.83 -4.45 0.88
CA ARG A 36 -8.97 -4.24 1.79
C ARG A 36 -9.82 -3.04 1.38
N MET A 37 -9.20 -1.95 0.94
CA MET A 37 -9.95 -0.79 0.44
C MET A 37 -10.69 -1.10 -0.88
N ARG A 38 -10.13 -1.91 -1.78
CA ARG A 38 -10.84 -2.40 -2.98
C ARG A 38 -12.03 -3.29 -2.62
N GLU A 39 -11.88 -4.18 -1.64
CA GLU A 39 -12.97 -5.04 -1.14
C GLU A 39 -14.10 -4.22 -0.50
N LEU A 40 -13.80 -3.01 -0.02
CA LEU A 40 -14.78 -2.05 0.48
C LEU A 40 -15.32 -1.12 -0.62
N HIS A 41 -14.94 -1.34 -1.88
CA HIS A 41 -15.34 -0.57 -3.05
C HIS A 41 -14.82 0.88 -3.06
N PHE A 42 -13.65 1.18 -2.51
CA PHE A 42 -12.97 2.45 -2.79
C PHE A 42 -12.37 2.46 -4.20
N LEU A 43 -12.14 3.66 -4.74
CA LEU A 43 -11.41 3.85 -5.99
C LEU A 43 -9.91 3.77 -5.71
N VAL A 44 -9.30 2.62 -5.98
CA VAL A 44 -7.88 2.37 -5.73
C VAL A 44 -7.19 2.04 -7.05
N ALA A 45 -6.05 2.69 -7.32
CA ALA A 45 -5.24 2.44 -8.49
C ALA A 45 -4.88 0.94 -8.64
N PRO A 46 -4.76 0.42 -9.88
CA PRO A 46 -4.15 -0.88 -10.10
C PRO A 46 -2.66 -0.84 -9.70
N ASP A 47 -2.10 -2.00 -9.38
CA ASP A 47 -0.68 -2.14 -9.07
C ASP A 47 0.12 -2.31 -10.36
N ALA A 48 1.22 -1.59 -10.50
CA ALA A 48 2.10 -1.65 -11.67
C ALA A 48 3.50 -2.20 -11.37
N PHE A 49 3.87 -2.39 -10.09
CA PHE A 49 5.24 -2.78 -9.72
C PHE A 49 5.32 -3.84 -8.64
N GLY A 50 4.25 -4.07 -7.87
CA GLY A 50 4.28 -4.91 -6.69
C GLY A 50 4.81 -4.18 -5.46
N PRO A 51 5.07 -4.91 -4.35
CA PRO A 51 5.63 -4.34 -3.14
C PRO A 51 7.00 -3.68 -3.36
N LEU A 52 7.14 -2.43 -2.92
CA LEU A 52 8.36 -1.62 -2.98
C LEU A 52 8.73 -1.14 -1.58
N PHE A 53 9.93 -1.49 -1.08
CA PHE A 53 10.23 -1.28 0.34
C PHE A 53 11.00 0.02 0.64
N ASN A 54 11.86 0.47 -0.27
CA ASN A 54 12.74 1.61 -0.01
C ASN A 54 12.29 2.88 -0.75
N PRO A 55 12.63 4.08 -0.25
CA PRO A 55 12.21 5.35 -0.85
C PRO A 55 12.64 5.49 -2.32
N ALA A 56 13.84 5.05 -2.68
CA ALA A 56 14.36 5.20 -4.04
C ALA A 56 13.59 4.38 -5.08
N SER A 57 13.24 3.14 -4.76
CA SER A 57 12.39 2.33 -5.64
C SER A 57 10.99 2.91 -5.77
N ILE A 58 10.42 3.45 -4.68
CA ILE A 58 9.10 4.09 -4.72
C ILE A 58 9.12 5.34 -5.60
N VAL A 59 10.09 6.24 -5.40
CA VAL A 59 10.23 7.44 -6.26
C VAL A 59 10.38 7.04 -7.73
N SER A 60 11.29 6.10 -8.03
CA SER A 60 11.49 5.62 -9.40
C SER A 60 10.21 5.04 -10.01
N SER A 61 9.37 4.35 -9.23
CA SER A 61 8.10 3.80 -9.69
C SER A 61 7.06 4.88 -10.01
N LEU A 62 6.94 5.90 -9.14
CA LEU A 62 6.02 7.02 -9.33
C LEU A 62 6.45 7.91 -10.50
N GLU A 63 7.75 8.14 -10.69
CA GLU A 63 8.28 8.83 -11.86
C GLU A 63 8.05 8.04 -13.16
N ARG A 64 8.04 6.70 -13.11
CA ARG A 64 7.66 5.87 -14.25
C ARG A 64 6.16 6.00 -14.58
N LEU A 65 5.30 6.09 -13.57
CA LEU A 65 3.86 6.40 -13.78
C LEU A 65 3.66 7.80 -14.37
N GLU A 66 4.42 8.79 -13.90
CA GLU A 66 4.38 10.18 -14.39
C GLU A 66 4.82 10.27 -15.86
N SER A 67 5.97 9.67 -16.18
CA SER A 67 6.57 9.73 -17.53
C SER A 67 5.91 8.80 -18.56
N ARG A 68 5.15 7.79 -18.10
CA ARG A 68 4.47 6.79 -18.94
C ARG A 68 5.40 6.02 -19.89
N VAL A 69 6.70 6.00 -19.61
CA VAL A 69 7.69 5.32 -20.47
C VAL A 69 7.48 3.80 -20.37
N PRO A 70 7.14 3.10 -21.48
CA PRO A 70 6.91 1.67 -21.43
C PRO A 70 8.21 0.90 -21.13
N PHE A 71 8.08 -0.29 -20.57
CA PHE A 71 9.16 -1.27 -20.51
C PHE A 71 9.45 -1.83 -21.90
N VAL A 72 10.71 -2.02 -22.21
CA VAL A 72 11.21 -2.60 -23.47
C VAL A 72 12.05 -3.84 -23.19
N SER A 73 12.36 -4.66 -24.20
CA SER A 73 13.21 -5.86 -24.04
C SER A 73 14.54 -5.59 -23.30
N ALA A 74 15.14 -4.41 -23.48
CA ALA A 74 16.36 -4.03 -22.74
C ALA A 74 16.17 -3.88 -21.22
N ASP A 75 14.93 -3.73 -20.74
CA ASP A 75 14.58 -3.69 -19.32
C ASP A 75 14.33 -5.11 -18.74
N VAL A 76 14.23 -6.13 -19.59
CA VAL A 76 13.87 -7.51 -19.20
C VAL A 76 15.11 -8.33 -18.86
N MET A 77 14.96 -9.18 -17.84
CA MET A 77 15.97 -10.12 -17.39
C MET A 77 15.34 -11.48 -17.16
N HIS A 78 16.07 -12.54 -17.50
CA HIS A 78 15.77 -13.90 -17.11
C HIS A 78 16.38 -14.19 -15.73
N PHE A 79 15.54 -14.59 -14.76
CA PHE A 79 15.95 -14.78 -13.38
C PHE A 79 16.19 -16.27 -13.03
N PRO A 80 16.95 -16.57 -11.96
CA PRO A 80 17.33 -17.94 -11.59
C PRO A 80 16.17 -18.92 -11.34
N TYR A 81 14.97 -18.41 -11.07
CA TYR A 81 13.77 -19.23 -10.88
C TYR A 81 13.01 -19.54 -12.18
N GLY A 82 13.60 -19.29 -13.35
CA GLY A 82 13.07 -19.73 -14.65
C GLY A 82 11.96 -18.85 -15.20
N ALA A 83 11.96 -17.56 -14.90
CA ALA A 83 10.97 -16.61 -15.38
C ALA A 83 11.60 -15.25 -15.68
N TYR A 84 10.90 -14.46 -16.50
CA TYR A 84 11.30 -13.16 -16.99
C TYR A 84 10.65 -12.06 -16.16
N GLY A 85 11.38 -10.97 -15.96
CA GLY A 85 10.85 -9.75 -15.34
C GLY A 85 11.85 -8.60 -15.43
N SER A 86 11.67 -7.58 -14.61
CA SER A 86 12.60 -6.45 -14.53
C SER A 86 12.93 -6.14 -13.07
N LEU A 87 14.16 -5.69 -12.81
CA LEU A 87 14.62 -5.24 -11.49
C LEU A 87 13.79 -4.09 -10.90
N SER A 88 12.92 -3.46 -11.70
CA SER A 88 11.97 -2.43 -11.28
C SER A 88 10.68 -2.99 -10.65
N HIS A 89 10.46 -4.31 -10.73
CA HIS A 89 9.23 -4.95 -10.23
C HIS A 89 9.52 -5.95 -9.12
N HIS A 90 8.51 -6.25 -8.34
CA HIS A 90 8.50 -7.40 -7.45
C HIS A 90 8.38 -8.71 -8.24
N THR A 91 8.87 -9.81 -7.69
CA THR A 91 8.81 -11.17 -8.28
C THR A 91 7.40 -11.58 -8.76
N SER A 92 6.33 -11.07 -8.15
CA SER A 92 4.93 -11.33 -8.55
C SER A 92 4.58 -10.87 -9.97
N PHE A 93 5.36 -9.95 -10.54
CA PHE A 93 5.20 -9.51 -11.93
C PHE A 93 5.88 -10.44 -12.93
N SER A 94 6.71 -11.38 -12.49
CA SER A 94 7.45 -12.25 -13.41
C SER A 94 6.52 -13.14 -14.23
N ARG A 95 6.90 -13.46 -15.46
CA ARG A 95 6.16 -14.37 -16.37
C ARG A 95 7.07 -15.43 -16.96
N GLY A 96 6.49 -16.51 -17.46
CA GLY A 96 7.24 -17.61 -18.06
C GLY A 96 7.91 -17.27 -19.39
N ASP A 97 7.55 -16.12 -19.98
CA ASP A 97 8.00 -15.67 -21.29
C ASP A 97 8.24 -14.15 -21.27
N GLU A 98 9.21 -13.67 -22.07
CA GLU A 98 9.61 -12.25 -22.15
C GLU A 98 8.48 -11.38 -22.70
N ASP A 99 7.86 -11.77 -23.81
CA ASP A 99 6.81 -11.00 -24.46
C ASP A 99 5.58 -10.92 -23.56
N VAL A 100 5.23 -12.03 -22.90
CA VAL A 100 4.13 -12.08 -21.92
C VAL A 100 4.43 -11.18 -20.71
N PHE A 101 5.68 -11.10 -20.25
CA PHE A 101 6.06 -10.17 -19.20
C PHE A 101 5.90 -8.72 -19.65
N LEU A 102 6.42 -8.37 -20.84
CA LEU A 102 6.36 -7.01 -21.37
C LEU A 102 4.92 -6.54 -21.60
N GLU A 103 4.08 -7.39 -22.19
CA GLU A 103 2.66 -7.09 -22.39
C GLU A 103 1.98 -6.81 -21.05
N TYR A 104 2.13 -7.73 -20.08
CA TYR A 104 1.53 -7.59 -18.77
C TYR A 104 2.03 -6.33 -18.03
N ALA A 105 3.34 -6.11 -17.95
CA ALA A 105 3.93 -4.98 -17.24
C ALA A 105 3.48 -3.64 -17.86
N ASN A 106 3.44 -3.56 -19.19
CA ASN A 106 3.02 -2.35 -19.88
C ASN A 106 1.51 -2.10 -19.80
N GLU A 107 0.68 -3.14 -19.78
CA GLU A 107 -0.76 -3.01 -19.53
C GLU A 107 -1.01 -2.44 -18.12
N GLN A 108 -0.36 -2.99 -17.09
CA GLN A 108 -0.49 -2.50 -15.72
C GLN A 108 0.05 -1.08 -15.58
N LEU A 109 1.22 -0.78 -16.17
CA LEU A 109 1.80 0.55 -16.19
C LEU A 109 0.84 1.56 -16.82
N LYS A 110 0.26 1.25 -17.97
CA LYS A 110 -0.70 2.12 -18.65
C LYS A 110 -1.91 2.40 -17.77
N ALA A 111 -2.54 1.35 -17.22
CA ALA A 111 -3.71 1.48 -16.37
C ALA A 111 -3.42 2.29 -15.09
N ALA A 112 -2.26 2.06 -14.46
CA ALA A 112 -1.85 2.79 -13.27
C ALA A 112 -1.49 4.25 -13.57
N SER A 113 -0.86 4.53 -14.71
CA SER A 113 -0.51 5.89 -15.14
C SER A 113 -1.76 6.73 -15.45
N ASP A 114 -2.74 6.14 -16.16
CA ASP A 114 -4.03 6.78 -16.44
C ASP A 114 -4.81 7.09 -15.15
N PHE A 115 -4.64 6.26 -14.11
CA PHE A 115 -5.21 6.50 -12.79
C PHE A 115 -4.44 7.56 -12.00
N PHE A 116 -3.09 7.49 -12.00
CA PHE A 116 -2.19 8.40 -11.26
C PHE A 116 -2.46 9.88 -11.55
N GLU A 117 -2.72 10.21 -12.81
CA GLU A 117 -3.10 11.57 -13.23
C GLU A 117 -4.29 12.11 -12.42
N LYS A 118 -5.32 11.26 -12.23
CA LYS A 118 -6.59 11.59 -11.56
C LYS A 118 -6.58 11.32 -10.06
N THR A 119 -5.52 10.74 -9.52
CA THR A 119 -5.39 10.40 -8.10
C THR A 119 -5.49 11.66 -7.24
N ASN A 120 -6.30 11.58 -6.19
CA ASN A 120 -6.42 12.62 -5.17
C ASN A 120 -5.40 12.41 -4.05
N VAL A 121 -5.24 11.15 -3.60
CA VAL A 121 -4.44 10.80 -2.43
C VAL A 121 -3.42 9.73 -2.79
N ILE A 122 -2.15 9.99 -2.49
CA ILE A 122 -1.06 9.01 -2.62
C ILE A 122 -0.61 8.60 -1.22
N ILE A 123 -0.72 7.30 -0.91
CA ILE A 123 -0.29 6.73 0.36
C ILE A 123 1.02 5.98 0.12
N VAL A 124 2.08 6.45 0.78
CA VAL A 124 3.43 5.89 0.68
C VAL A 124 3.79 5.17 1.97
N THR A 125 3.98 3.84 1.89
CA THR A 125 4.36 3.01 3.03
C THR A 125 5.81 2.55 2.91
N LEU A 126 6.72 3.25 3.60
CA LEU A 126 8.15 2.98 3.58
C LEU A 126 8.48 1.76 4.46
N GLY A 127 9.14 0.76 3.87
CA GLY A 127 9.56 -0.48 4.53
C GLY A 127 10.94 -0.38 5.18
N THR A 128 11.93 0.13 4.45
CA THR A 128 13.33 0.18 4.90
C THR A 128 14.08 1.35 4.26
N ALA A 129 15.05 1.93 4.99
CA ALA A 129 16.00 2.92 4.46
C ALA A 129 17.15 2.28 3.65
N TRP A 130 17.21 0.95 3.58
CA TRP A 130 18.20 0.26 2.75
C TRP A 130 17.71 0.11 1.30
N ALA A 131 18.49 0.65 0.36
CA ALA A 131 18.32 0.42 -1.06
C ALA A 131 19.39 -0.55 -1.59
N TYR A 132 19.09 -1.16 -2.73
CA TYR A 132 20.03 -1.94 -3.51
C TYR A 132 20.22 -1.27 -4.86
N THR A 133 21.45 -1.34 -5.38
CA THR A 133 21.78 -0.85 -6.71
C THR A 133 22.42 -1.94 -7.55
N TYR A 134 22.05 -2.00 -8.82
CA TYR A 134 22.63 -2.86 -9.84
C TYR A 134 23.18 -1.95 -10.95
N GLN A 135 24.49 -2.05 -11.23
CA GLN A 135 25.17 -1.21 -12.21
C GLN A 135 24.90 0.31 -12.00
N GLY A 136 24.87 0.75 -10.74
CA GLY A 136 24.65 2.15 -10.37
C GLY A 136 23.19 2.62 -10.38
N LYS A 137 22.24 1.78 -10.82
CA LYS A 137 20.81 2.09 -10.79
C LYS A 137 20.13 1.41 -9.61
N VAL A 138 19.19 2.10 -8.97
CA VAL A 138 18.38 1.53 -7.88
C VAL A 138 17.49 0.42 -8.43
N VAL A 139 17.33 -0.65 -7.64
CA VAL A 139 16.46 -1.78 -7.97
C VAL A 139 15.39 -1.98 -6.90
N ALA A 140 14.19 -2.37 -7.32
CA ALA A 140 13.08 -2.70 -6.44
C ALA A 140 13.24 -4.08 -5.79
N ASN A 141 13.80 -5.03 -6.53
CA ASN A 141 13.95 -6.41 -6.09
C ASN A 141 15.22 -7.02 -6.68
N CYS A 142 15.90 -7.90 -5.92
CA CYS A 142 17.12 -8.58 -6.36
C CYS A 142 16.85 -9.93 -7.02
N HIS A 143 15.58 -10.40 -7.08
CA HIS A 143 15.13 -11.59 -7.81
C HIS A 143 15.94 -12.87 -7.56
N LYS A 144 16.38 -13.09 -6.31
CA LYS A 144 17.23 -14.22 -5.90
C LYS A 144 18.55 -14.33 -6.69
N MET A 145 18.97 -13.26 -7.36
CA MET A 145 20.27 -13.18 -8.03
C MET A 145 21.41 -13.11 -7.00
N PRO A 146 22.64 -13.49 -7.37
CA PRO A 146 23.77 -13.46 -6.45
C PRO A 146 24.00 -12.06 -5.83
N ALA A 147 24.10 -12.01 -4.50
CA ALA A 147 24.22 -10.74 -3.76
C ALA A 147 25.40 -9.87 -4.20
N ARG A 148 26.51 -10.50 -4.67
CA ARG A 148 27.70 -9.80 -5.20
C ARG A 148 27.43 -8.87 -6.38
N LEU A 149 26.29 -9.04 -7.08
CA LEU A 149 25.90 -8.19 -8.19
C LEU A 149 25.29 -6.86 -7.74
N PHE A 150 24.94 -6.75 -6.45
CA PHE A 150 24.25 -5.59 -5.91
C PHE A 150 25.11 -4.89 -4.89
N LYS A 151 25.08 -3.57 -4.93
CA LYS A 151 25.61 -2.74 -3.86
C LYS A 151 24.46 -2.31 -2.96
N ARG A 152 24.56 -2.66 -1.69
CA ARG A 152 23.65 -2.24 -0.64
C ARG A 152 24.01 -0.84 -0.14
N VAL A 153 23.02 0.05 -0.04
CA VAL A 153 23.22 1.46 0.31
C VAL A 153 22.21 1.84 1.40
N PHE A 154 22.69 2.39 2.51
CA PHE A 154 21.82 3.00 3.52
C PHE A 154 21.49 4.42 3.05
N MET A 155 20.20 4.77 3.07
CA MET A 155 19.76 6.11 2.76
C MET A 155 19.61 6.90 4.06
N GLU A 156 20.43 7.93 4.20
CA GLU A 156 20.32 8.86 5.32
C GLU A 156 19.03 9.70 5.22
N PRO A 157 18.47 10.19 6.34
CA PRO A 157 17.22 10.95 6.34
C PRO A 157 17.18 12.09 5.33
N GLU A 158 18.28 12.85 5.23
CA GLU A 158 18.43 13.96 4.30
C GLU A 158 18.41 13.51 2.84
N GLN A 159 19.05 12.38 2.53
CA GLN A 159 19.08 11.83 1.18
C GLN A 159 17.68 11.38 0.74
N ILE A 160 16.91 10.79 1.66
CA ILE A 160 15.51 10.40 1.41
C ILE A 160 14.67 11.65 1.14
N ALA A 161 14.78 12.67 1.99
CA ALA A 161 14.02 13.91 1.80
C ALA A 161 14.36 14.60 0.48
N VAL A 162 15.65 14.74 0.14
CA VAL A 162 16.12 15.33 -1.12
C VAL A 162 15.61 14.53 -2.32
N LEU A 163 15.66 13.21 -2.26
CA LEU A 163 15.16 12.33 -3.33
C LEU A 163 13.66 12.53 -3.58
N MET A 164 12.84 12.61 -2.53
CA MET A 164 11.38 12.70 -2.67
C MET A 164 10.90 14.10 -3.05
N THR A 165 11.65 15.15 -2.69
CA THR A 165 11.25 16.56 -2.86
C THR A 165 10.81 16.91 -4.29
N PRO A 166 11.55 16.59 -5.37
CA PRO A 166 11.14 16.95 -6.73
C PRO A 166 9.78 16.37 -7.14
N LEU A 167 9.51 15.12 -6.77
CA LEU A 167 8.24 14.45 -7.06
C LEU A 167 7.08 15.12 -6.30
N LEU A 168 7.31 15.45 -5.04
CA LEU A 168 6.32 16.13 -4.19
C LEU A 168 6.02 17.55 -4.70
N GLU A 169 7.04 18.27 -5.17
CA GLU A 169 6.88 19.61 -5.77
C GLU A 169 6.06 19.60 -7.04
N ARG A 170 6.27 18.61 -7.93
CA ARG A 170 5.48 18.46 -9.17
C ARG A 170 4.01 18.10 -8.90
N HIS A 171 3.72 17.52 -7.74
CA HIS A 171 2.39 17.00 -7.38
C HIS A 171 1.85 17.60 -6.07
N ARG A 172 2.01 18.92 -5.90
CA ARG A 172 1.41 19.67 -4.78
C ARG A 172 -0.12 19.67 -4.77
N ASN A 173 -0.76 19.35 -5.90
CA ASN A 173 -2.21 19.23 -6.02
C ASN A 173 -2.78 17.93 -5.45
N LYS A 174 -1.93 16.98 -5.03
CA LYS A 174 -2.33 15.69 -4.43
C LYS A 174 -2.09 15.72 -2.93
N THR A 175 -2.89 15.01 -2.16
CA THR A 175 -2.61 14.78 -0.73
C THR A 175 -1.66 13.60 -0.59
N TRP A 176 -0.59 13.78 0.17
CA TRP A 176 0.40 12.74 0.46
C TRP A 176 0.22 12.22 1.87
N ILE A 177 0.04 10.90 2.00
CA ILE A 177 -0.01 10.23 3.31
C ILE A 177 1.22 9.35 3.42
N MET A 178 2.14 9.75 4.28
CA MET A 178 3.35 9.01 4.57
C MET A 178 3.10 8.09 5.75
N THR A 179 3.63 6.88 5.68
CA THR A 179 3.63 5.95 6.81
C THR A 179 4.86 5.05 6.76
N VAL A 180 5.31 4.62 7.92
CA VAL A 180 6.34 3.59 8.04
C VAL A 180 5.66 2.24 8.24
N SER A 181 6.08 1.24 7.47
CA SER A 181 5.53 -0.11 7.52
C SER A 181 5.69 -0.71 8.93
N PRO A 182 4.63 -1.29 9.51
CA PRO A 182 4.69 -1.96 10.81
C PRO A 182 5.43 -3.30 10.77
N ILE A 183 5.68 -3.85 9.58
CA ILE A 183 6.37 -5.12 9.39
C ILE A 183 7.86 -4.93 9.69
N ARG A 184 8.40 -5.82 10.53
CA ARG A 184 9.81 -5.81 10.92
C ARG A 184 10.67 -6.48 9.85
N HIS A 185 11.75 -5.80 9.45
CA HIS A 185 12.76 -6.37 8.58
C HIS A 185 13.85 -7.03 9.42
N TRP A 186 13.65 -8.30 9.79
CA TRP A 186 14.58 -9.02 10.66
C TRP A 186 15.92 -9.40 10.01
N GLY A 187 16.04 -9.32 8.68
CA GLY A 187 17.32 -9.54 8.00
C GLY A 187 18.44 -8.61 8.45
N ASP A 188 18.11 -7.49 9.10
CA ASP A 188 19.05 -6.50 9.63
C ASP A 188 19.15 -6.50 11.16
N GLU A 189 18.64 -7.55 11.81
CA GLU A 189 18.48 -7.61 13.26
C GLU A 189 17.56 -6.49 13.81
N ALA A 190 17.31 -6.50 15.13
CA ALA A 190 16.33 -5.61 15.75
C ALA A 190 16.86 -4.19 15.74
N HIS A 191 18.16 -4.06 16.06
CA HIS A 191 18.84 -2.78 16.08
C HIS A 191 18.89 -2.17 14.67
N GLY A 192 19.29 -2.93 13.65
CA GLY A 192 19.32 -2.42 12.27
C GLY A 192 17.94 -2.08 11.73
N ASN A 193 16.90 -2.86 12.06
CA ASN A 193 15.53 -2.48 11.75
C ASN A 193 15.14 -1.15 12.43
N GLN A 194 15.48 -0.95 13.71
CA GLN A 194 15.18 0.31 14.41
C GLN A 194 15.92 1.51 13.79
N LEU A 195 17.20 1.37 13.45
CA LEU A 195 17.95 2.42 12.75
C LEU A 195 17.32 2.76 11.39
N SER A 196 16.97 1.73 10.61
CA SER A 196 16.31 1.88 9.32
C SER A 196 14.98 2.62 9.44
N LYS A 197 14.10 2.20 10.37
CA LYS A 197 12.80 2.83 10.60
C LYS A 197 12.95 4.27 11.12
N SER A 198 13.93 4.51 12.00
CA SER A 198 14.24 5.85 12.51
C SER A 198 14.66 6.79 11.38
N SER A 199 15.48 6.31 10.42
CA SER A 199 15.87 7.12 9.26
C SER A 199 14.65 7.54 8.42
N LEU A 200 13.72 6.60 8.19
CA LEU A 200 12.47 6.88 7.47
C LEU A 200 11.60 7.90 8.22
N LEU A 201 11.44 7.76 9.54
CA LEU A 201 10.66 8.68 10.37
C LEU A 201 11.23 10.11 10.31
N LEU A 202 12.54 10.26 10.48
CA LEU A 202 13.21 11.56 10.40
C LEU A 202 13.07 12.20 9.02
N ALA A 203 13.13 11.41 7.95
CA ALA A 203 12.91 11.90 6.59
C ALA A 203 11.47 12.40 6.39
N ILE A 204 10.47 11.65 6.87
CA ILE A 204 9.05 12.04 6.79
C ILE A 204 8.81 13.34 7.57
N GLU A 205 9.31 13.44 8.80
CA GLU A 205 9.19 14.64 9.63
C GLU A 205 9.77 15.87 8.91
N ARG A 206 10.92 15.73 8.25
CA ARG A 206 11.52 16.81 7.45
C ARG A 206 10.65 17.21 6.26
N LEU A 207 10.09 16.24 5.54
CA LEU A 207 9.22 16.48 4.40
C LEU A 207 7.92 17.18 4.84
N GLN A 208 7.28 16.75 5.93
CA GLN A 208 6.07 17.38 6.44
C GLN A 208 6.25 18.85 6.80
N ARG A 209 7.44 19.26 7.25
CA ARG A 209 7.75 20.68 7.50
C ARG A 209 7.84 21.53 6.22
N SER A 210 8.03 20.88 5.07
CA SER A 210 8.24 21.53 3.77
C SER A 210 7.01 21.46 2.85
N PHE A 211 6.06 20.57 3.14
CA PHE A 211 4.88 20.30 2.33
C PHE A 211 3.62 20.26 3.21
N ASP A 212 2.74 21.24 3.01
CA ASP A 212 1.47 21.41 3.72
C ASP A 212 0.41 20.36 3.35
N ASN A 213 0.50 19.82 2.14
CA ASN A 213 -0.34 18.74 1.62
C ASN A 213 0.14 17.34 2.04
N MET A 214 0.98 17.22 3.08
CA MET A 214 1.54 15.95 3.57
C MET A 214 1.13 15.64 5.01
N VAL A 215 0.64 14.41 5.24
CA VAL A 215 0.28 13.91 6.56
C VAL A 215 0.99 12.60 6.87
N TYR A 216 1.41 12.42 8.12
CA TYR A 216 1.92 11.16 8.63
C TYR A 216 0.83 10.33 9.30
N PHE A 217 0.73 9.05 8.93
CA PHE A 217 -0.11 8.06 9.61
C PHE A 217 0.78 7.07 10.40
N PRO A 218 0.63 6.97 11.74
CA PRO A 218 1.58 6.25 12.59
C PRO A 218 1.31 4.73 12.65
N SER A 219 1.35 4.04 11.50
CA SER A 219 1.02 2.61 11.47
C SER A 219 2.04 1.73 12.19
N TYR A 220 3.31 2.14 12.19
CA TYR A 220 4.41 1.47 12.87
C TYR A 220 4.26 1.53 14.39
N GLU A 221 3.99 2.73 14.91
CA GLU A 221 3.81 3.02 16.33
C GLU A 221 2.52 2.39 16.85
N ILE A 222 1.43 2.33 16.05
CA ILE A 222 0.24 1.57 16.45
C ILE A 222 0.61 0.12 16.76
N VAL A 223 1.44 -0.52 15.93
CA VAL A 223 1.86 -1.91 16.22
C VAL A 223 2.81 -1.97 17.41
N LEU A 224 3.80 -1.08 17.48
CA LEU A 224 4.82 -1.16 18.53
C LEU A 224 4.34 -0.71 19.91
N ASP A 225 3.53 0.35 19.96
CA ASP A 225 3.20 1.07 21.19
C ASP A 225 1.74 0.91 21.60
N GLU A 226 0.84 0.56 20.69
CA GLU A 226 -0.55 0.26 21.04
C GLU A 226 -0.81 -1.26 21.11
N LEU A 227 -0.24 -2.02 20.16
CA LEU A 227 -0.42 -3.46 20.01
C LEU A 227 0.86 -4.24 20.40
N ARG A 228 1.35 -4.00 21.62
CA ARG A 228 2.67 -4.41 22.16
C ARG A 228 2.93 -5.93 22.35
N ASP A 229 2.33 -6.83 21.55
CA ASP A 229 2.32 -8.29 21.82
C ASP A 229 2.45 -9.16 20.55
N TYR A 230 3.10 -10.32 20.65
CA TYR A 230 3.25 -11.28 19.53
C TYR A 230 1.93 -11.83 19.00
N ARG A 231 0.84 -11.81 19.78
CA ARG A 231 -0.51 -12.23 19.35
C ARG A 231 -1.06 -11.44 18.15
N TYR A 232 -0.45 -10.30 17.84
CA TYR A 232 -0.81 -9.45 16.70
C TYR A 232 0.00 -9.77 15.43
N TYR A 233 0.92 -10.71 15.50
CA TYR A 233 1.69 -11.22 14.37
C TYR A 233 1.09 -12.55 13.88
N ALA A 234 1.35 -12.88 12.61
CA ALA A 234 1.03 -14.17 12.02
C ALA A 234 1.96 -15.26 12.56
N ASP A 235 1.75 -16.51 12.11
CA ASP A 235 2.50 -17.67 12.59
C ASP A 235 4.02 -17.56 12.37
N ASP A 236 4.46 -16.81 11.37
CA ASP A 236 5.88 -16.51 11.11
C ASP A 236 6.48 -15.44 12.03
N GLN A 237 5.68 -14.85 12.92
CA GLN A 237 6.05 -13.81 13.89
C GLN A 237 6.62 -12.51 13.27
N PHE A 238 6.56 -12.36 11.95
CA PHE A 238 7.14 -11.23 11.23
C PHE A 238 6.07 -10.43 10.50
N HIS A 239 5.15 -11.14 9.83
CA HIS A 239 3.97 -10.54 9.23
C HIS A 239 2.91 -10.30 10.29
N LEU A 240 2.02 -9.33 10.02
CA LEU A 240 0.91 -9.05 10.91
C LEU A 240 -0.22 -10.05 10.69
N ALA A 241 -0.90 -10.43 11.78
CA ALA A 241 -2.12 -11.19 11.67
C ALA A 241 -3.19 -10.37 10.92
N PRO A 242 -4.12 -11.01 10.18
CA PRO A 242 -5.16 -10.29 9.44
C PRO A 242 -5.98 -9.33 10.30
N GLN A 243 -6.33 -9.72 11.54
CA GLN A 243 -7.05 -8.84 12.47
C GLN A 243 -6.28 -7.57 12.85
N THR A 244 -4.95 -7.63 12.84
CA THR A 244 -4.07 -6.50 13.17
C THR A 244 -4.09 -5.49 12.04
N ILE A 245 -4.06 -5.96 10.78
CA ILE A 245 -4.19 -5.08 9.61
C ILE A 245 -5.58 -4.42 9.62
N ASP A 246 -6.64 -5.18 9.92
CA ASP A 246 -8.01 -4.64 10.03
C ASP A 246 -8.12 -3.58 11.12
N TYR A 247 -7.41 -3.79 12.23
CA TYR A 247 -7.33 -2.81 13.31
C TYR A 247 -6.65 -1.51 12.88
N ILE A 248 -5.48 -1.59 12.25
CA ILE A 248 -4.77 -0.42 11.74
C ILE A 248 -5.62 0.31 10.69
N LEU A 249 -6.30 -0.44 9.81
CA LEU A 249 -7.18 0.14 8.81
C LEU A 249 -8.38 0.85 9.44
N LYS A 250 -8.95 0.31 10.53
CA LYS A 250 -9.97 1.01 11.32
C LYS A 250 -9.43 2.32 11.88
N ARG A 251 -8.21 2.34 12.43
CA ARG A 251 -7.56 3.57 12.92
C ARG A 251 -7.36 4.60 11.81
N PHE A 252 -6.94 4.14 10.63
CA PHE A 252 -6.84 4.99 9.44
C PHE A 252 -8.22 5.56 9.06
N PHE A 253 -9.28 4.74 9.08
CA PHE A 253 -10.61 5.19 8.69
C PHE A 253 -11.17 6.26 9.62
N GLU A 254 -10.93 6.14 10.93
CA GLU A 254 -11.36 7.10 11.95
C GLU A 254 -10.78 8.51 11.72
N ILE A 255 -9.56 8.61 11.20
CA ILE A 255 -8.91 9.91 10.92
C ILE A 255 -9.17 10.42 9.50
N ALA A 256 -9.43 9.51 8.55
CA ALA A 256 -9.42 9.84 7.13
C ALA A 256 -10.81 10.10 6.54
N PHE A 257 -11.88 9.54 7.10
CA PHE A 257 -13.22 9.59 6.48
C PHE A 257 -14.26 10.25 7.39
N ASN A 258 -15.28 10.84 6.78
CA ASN A 258 -16.38 11.48 7.51
C ASN A 258 -17.35 10.42 8.10
N HIS A 259 -18.23 10.84 9.01
CA HIS A 259 -19.16 9.94 9.69
C HIS A 259 -20.07 9.17 8.72
N GLU A 260 -20.53 9.81 7.65
CA GLU A 260 -21.37 9.18 6.62
C GLU A 260 -20.62 8.03 5.92
N THR A 261 -19.39 8.30 5.45
CA THR A 261 -18.55 7.30 4.78
C THR A 261 -18.17 6.16 5.73
N ILE A 262 -17.83 6.47 6.99
CA ILE A 262 -17.61 5.45 8.02
C ILE A 262 -18.84 4.57 8.23
N GLY A 263 -20.05 5.14 8.19
CA GLY A 263 -21.30 4.40 8.24
C GLY A 263 -21.44 3.39 7.10
N LEU A 264 -21.14 3.81 5.87
CA LEU A 264 -21.15 2.94 4.69
C LEU A 264 -20.06 1.85 4.75
N ILE A 265 -18.85 2.20 5.17
CA ILE A 265 -17.75 1.24 5.38
C ILE A 265 -18.22 0.11 6.31
N ARG A 266 -18.83 0.45 7.45
CA ARG A 266 -19.31 -0.55 8.43
C ARG A 266 -20.38 -1.47 7.84
N GLN A 267 -21.30 -0.93 7.05
CA GLN A 267 -22.32 -1.72 6.36
C GLN A 267 -21.69 -2.69 5.35
N MET A 268 -20.74 -2.21 4.55
CA MET A 268 -20.00 -3.03 3.58
C MET A 268 -19.15 -4.11 4.27
N GLN A 269 -18.47 -3.79 5.37
CA GLN A 269 -17.73 -4.77 6.18
C GLN A 269 -18.64 -5.89 6.70
N LYS A 270 -19.81 -5.53 7.25
CA LYS A 270 -20.80 -6.51 7.73
C LYS A 270 -21.35 -7.37 6.60
N LEU A 271 -21.61 -6.78 5.43
CA LEU A 271 -22.02 -7.49 4.23
C LEU A 271 -20.95 -8.48 3.77
N ASN A 272 -19.70 -8.04 3.64
CA ASN A 272 -18.57 -8.88 3.24
C ASN A 272 -18.36 -10.04 4.21
N ALA A 273 -18.49 -9.80 5.52
CA ALA A 273 -18.42 -10.85 6.53
C ALA A 273 -19.57 -11.87 6.38
N SER A 274 -20.78 -11.40 6.07
CA SER A 274 -21.95 -12.26 5.82
C SER A 274 -21.76 -13.16 4.59
N TYR A 275 -21.10 -12.66 3.52
CA TYR A 275 -20.78 -13.46 2.35
C TYR A 275 -19.71 -14.53 2.61
N LYS A 276 -18.77 -14.28 3.54
CA LYS A 276 -17.73 -15.23 3.94
C LYS A 276 -18.24 -16.36 4.83
N HIS A 277 -19.44 -16.20 5.42
CA HIS A 277 -20.05 -17.24 6.25
C HIS A 277 -20.32 -18.51 5.43
N ARG A 278 -19.86 -19.66 5.93
CA ARG A 278 -20.09 -20.97 5.31
C ARG A 278 -21.31 -21.63 5.98
N PRO A 279 -22.47 -21.73 5.31
CA PRO A 279 -23.67 -22.34 5.89
C PRO A 279 -23.46 -23.86 6.07
N LEU A 280 -24.11 -24.44 7.09
CA LEU A 280 -24.15 -25.89 7.27
C LEU A 280 -24.96 -26.60 6.17
N PHE A 281 -26.00 -25.96 5.66
CA PHE A 281 -26.89 -26.48 4.61
C PHE A 281 -26.94 -25.52 3.41
N PRO A 282 -25.97 -25.57 2.49
CA PRO A 282 -25.86 -24.62 1.38
C PRO A 282 -26.95 -24.75 0.30
N LEU A 283 -27.74 -25.84 0.32
CA LEU A 283 -28.83 -26.09 -0.64
C LEU A 283 -30.21 -25.83 -0.04
N SER A 284 -30.31 -25.31 1.18
CA SER A 284 -31.60 -25.06 1.82
C SER A 284 -32.29 -23.82 1.25
N ASP A 285 -33.62 -23.80 1.32
CA ASP A 285 -34.42 -22.64 0.89
C ASP A 285 -34.10 -21.40 1.75
N GLU A 286 -33.85 -21.58 3.05
CA GLU A 286 -33.47 -20.50 3.96
C GLU A 286 -32.15 -19.85 3.53
N TYR A 287 -31.16 -20.65 3.13
CA TYR A 287 -29.89 -20.10 2.63
C TYR A 287 -30.08 -19.38 1.30
N THR A 288 -30.94 -19.89 0.42
CA THR A 288 -31.29 -19.22 -0.84
C THR A 288 -31.95 -17.85 -0.60
N ILE A 289 -32.90 -17.77 0.34
CA ILE A 289 -33.53 -16.51 0.75
C ILE A 289 -32.50 -15.56 1.37
N PHE A 290 -31.62 -16.07 2.24
CA PHE A 290 -30.55 -15.29 2.84
C PHE A 290 -29.61 -14.70 1.79
N ARG A 291 -29.18 -15.49 0.80
CA ARG A 291 -28.36 -15.02 -0.33
C ARG A 291 -29.04 -13.90 -1.10
N LYS A 292 -30.32 -14.06 -1.48
CA LYS A 292 -31.10 -13.01 -2.16
C LYS A 292 -31.16 -11.71 -1.36
N LYS A 293 -31.28 -11.80 -0.03
CA LYS A 293 -31.26 -10.64 0.87
C LYS A 293 -29.89 -9.93 0.86
N LEU A 294 -28.79 -10.69 0.89
CA LEU A 294 -27.44 -10.12 0.80
C LEU A 294 -27.22 -9.42 -0.55
N ASP A 295 -27.66 -10.04 -1.65
CA ASP A 295 -27.49 -9.47 -3.00
C ASP A 295 -28.30 -8.18 -3.18
N LYS A 296 -29.51 -8.11 -2.63
CA LYS A 296 -30.30 -6.88 -2.60
C LYS A 296 -29.59 -5.78 -1.81
N LEU A 297 -29.11 -6.09 -0.60
CA LEU A 297 -28.37 -5.12 0.23
C LEU A 297 -27.08 -4.65 -0.47
N ARG A 298 -26.39 -5.56 -1.16
CA ARG A 298 -25.21 -5.22 -1.96
C ARG A 298 -25.55 -4.22 -3.05
N ALA A 299 -26.63 -4.45 -3.81
CA ALA A 299 -27.06 -3.55 -4.87
C ALA A 299 -27.40 -2.15 -4.33
N GLU A 300 -28.13 -2.07 -3.21
CA GLU A 300 -28.49 -0.80 -2.55
C GLU A 300 -27.25 -0.02 -2.07
N LEU A 301 -26.29 -0.71 -1.44
CA LEU A 301 -25.04 -0.09 -1.00
C LEU A 301 -24.20 0.39 -2.19
N LEU A 302 -24.08 -0.42 -3.24
CA LEU A 302 -23.33 -0.04 -4.45
C LEU A 302 -23.99 1.13 -5.19
N GLN A 303 -25.32 1.21 -5.20
CA GLN A 303 -26.03 2.38 -5.72
C GLN A 303 -25.70 3.63 -4.91
N THR A 304 -25.73 3.53 -3.57
CA THR A 304 -25.39 4.65 -2.67
C THR A 304 -23.95 5.12 -2.86
N ILE A 305 -22.99 4.19 -2.90
CA ILE A 305 -21.58 4.47 -3.20
C ILE A 305 -21.43 5.10 -4.60
N GLY A 306 -22.17 4.59 -5.58
CA GLY A 306 -22.19 5.13 -6.95
C GLY A 306 -22.69 6.58 -7.00
N THR A 307 -23.68 6.94 -6.19
CA THR A 307 -24.16 8.32 -6.06
C THR A 307 -23.10 9.22 -5.45
N GLN A 308 -22.44 8.80 -4.36
CA GLN A 308 -21.35 9.58 -3.76
C GLN A 308 -20.20 9.84 -4.74
N ARG A 309 -19.88 8.88 -5.61
CA ARG A 309 -18.85 9.05 -6.65
C ARG A 309 -19.18 10.06 -7.74
N LYS A 310 -20.46 10.37 -7.96
CA LYS A 310 -20.92 11.32 -8.99
C LYS A 310 -21.09 12.75 -8.47
N LEU A 311 -21.13 12.92 -7.15
CA LEU A 311 -21.35 14.22 -6.50
C LEU A 311 -20.06 15.06 -6.38
N CYS A 312 -18.92 14.55 -6.83
CA CYS A 312 -17.60 15.19 -6.79
C CYS A 312 -16.93 15.10 -8.16
#